data_AF-A0A0G1JRK4-F1
#
_entry.id   AF-A0A0G1JRK4-F1
#
_cell.length_a   1.000
_cell.length_b   1.000
_cell.length_c   1.000
_cell.angle_alpha   90.00
_cell.angle_beta   90.00
_cell.angle_gamma   90.00
#
_symmetry.space_group_name_H-M   'P 1'
#
loop_
_entity.id
_entity.type
_entity.pdbx_description
1 polymer ?
#
loop_
_entity_poly.entity_id
_entity_poly.type
_entity_poly.pdbx_seq_one_letter_code
_entity_poly.pdbx_strand_id
1 'polypeptide(L)'
;MVSGLGLLCFLYVPVFAYTDVTDQDEYVVAIKSLSEQGLFVGYEDGSFRPDQKITRAEVLKLLLVLEWGSIIDVPVNSCFSDVDLETWYTPYICFAKIDGVVQGYADGTFAPTQNVTLVEAAKLIVTVLDLPLLDSGHEEWYVPYLSVLEHRKALPLSLEYLTETLTREEFAEMLWRVVEGVEDQPSLVVSQLSAAVCEEFIPDIPPSVDLEKVKDAWFSWVNDARAQAGLSAYGGSFQLDRTAYEWSVYSAERGYIDHKRPGTSAYYDYRAIEGWFEDLGVTFENHGGYTFTENIGRGPYSCFESDCTQEVIDMIRYTFDYFMSEKYSSYRPHYNSIMNGQFKKMGFGIVLPEGGGYYFTVHYGTAVDSSVVLCDE
;
A
#
# COMPACT_ATOMS: atom_id res chain seq x y z
N MET A 1 -72.76 -24.44 -10.45
CA MET A 1 -71.60 -24.39 -9.53
C MET A 1 -70.47 -25.16 -10.19
N VAL A 2 -69.54 -24.47 -10.85
CA VAL A 2 -68.31 -25.09 -11.35
C VAL A 2 -67.21 -24.52 -10.47
N SER A 3 -66.70 -25.36 -9.57
CA SER A 3 -65.62 -24.99 -8.66
C SER A 3 -64.32 -25.00 -9.44
N GLY A 4 -63.72 -23.82 -9.64
CA GLY A 4 -62.40 -23.69 -10.23
C GLY A 4 -61.35 -24.12 -9.22
N LEU A 5 -60.65 -25.22 -9.48
CA LEU A 5 -59.39 -25.52 -8.83
C LEU A 5 -58.37 -24.50 -9.33
N GLY A 6 -58.02 -23.54 -8.46
CA GLY A 6 -56.85 -22.69 -8.65
C GLY A 6 -55.60 -23.56 -8.63
N LEU A 7 -54.93 -23.65 -9.77
CA LEU A 7 -53.61 -24.24 -9.90
C LEU A 7 -52.62 -23.25 -9.24
N LEU A 8 -52.36 -23.44 -7.95
CA LEU A 8 -51.24 -22.80 -7.26
C LEU A 8 -49.94 -23.35 -7.86
N CYS A 9 -49.39 -22.61 -8.83
CA CYS A 9 -48.05 -22.81 -9.32
C CYS A 9 -47.08 -22.39 -8.21
N PHE A 10 -46.66 -23.33 -7.37
CA PHE A 10 -45.50 -23.13 -6.50
C PHE A 10 -44.29 -23.05 -7.41
N LEU A 11 -43.80 -21.83 -7.66
CA LEU A 11 -42.43 -21.63 -8.13
C LEU A 11 -41.52 -22.26 -7.07
N TYR A 12 -40.88 -23.37 -7.42
CA TYR A 12 -39.88 -24.01 -6.59
C TYR A 12 -38.68 -23.08 -6.57
N VAL A 13 -38.59 -22.21 -5.57
CA VAL A 13 -37.36 -21.47 -5.29
C VAL A 13 -36.41 -22.51 -4.68
N PRO A 14 -35.34 -22.93 -5.38
CA PRO A 14 -34.39 -23.83 -4.78
C PRO A 14 -33.79 -23.10 -3.56
N VAL A 15 -33.98 -23.67 -2.38
CA VAL A 15 -33.20 -23.26 -1.21
C VAL A 15 -31.76 -23.60 -1.55
N PHE A 16 -30.95 -22.58 -1.84
CA PHE A 16 -29.51 -22.76 -2.05
C PHE A 16 -28.91 -23.17 -0.71
N ALA A 17 -28.66 -24.46 -0.56
CA ALA A 17 -27.90 -25.01 0.55
C ALA A 17 -26.51 -25.39 0.04
N TYR A 18 -25.51 -24.65 0.49
CA TYR A 18 -24.12 -25.00 0.25
C TYR A 18 -23.66 -26.04 1.26
N THR A 19 -22.78 -26.95 0.85
CA THR A 19 -22.32 -28.05 1.72
C THR A 19 -21.42 -27.58 2.86
N ASP A 20 -20.86 -26.38 2.73
CA ASP A 20 -19.86 -25.74 3.59
C ASP A 20 -20.35 -24.40 4.17
N VAL A 21 -21.66 -24.13 4.15
CA VAL A 21 -22.27 -22.98 4.82
C VAL A 21 -23.44 -23.46 5.69
N THR A 22 -23.44 -23.06 6.96
CA THR A 22 -24.45 -23.41 7.96
C THR A 22 -25.22 -22.19 8.45
N ASP A 23 -26.38 -22.40 9.08
CA ASP A 23 -27.19 -21.33 9.68
C ASP A 23 -26.51 -20.62 10.87
N GLN A 24 -25.36 -21.12 11.32
CA GLN A 24 -24.58 -20.53 12.42
C GLN A 24 -23.40 -19.68 11.93
N ASP A 25 -23.11 -19.68 10.62
CA ASP A 25 -21.98 -18.94 10.07
C ASP A 25 -22.29 -17.44 10.06
N GLU A 26 -21.28 -16.62 10.33
CA GLU A 26 -21.42 -15.18 10.56
C GLU A 26 -22.09 -14.45 9.38
N TYR A 27 -21.67 -14.77 8.16
CA TYR A 27 -22.13 -14.09 6.93
C TYR A 27 -23.22 -14.87 6.16
N VAL A 28 -23.86 -15.86 6.79
CA VAL A 28 -24.85 -16.73 6.11
C VAL A 28 -26.02 -15.96 5.49
N VAL A 29 -26.44 -14.85 6.11
CA VAL A 29 -27.56 -14.03 5.62
C VAL A 29 -27.20 -13.38 4.28
N ALA A 30 -26.03 -12.74 4.19
CA ALA A 30 -25.54 -12.15 2.95
C ALA A 30 -25.33 -13.21 1.86
N ILE A 31 -24.70 -14.33 2.20
CA ILE A 31 -24.45 -15.44 1.27
C ILE A 31 -25.77 -15.94 0.68
N LYS A 32 -26.79 -16.21 1.52
CA LYS A 32 -28.10 -16.68 1.06
C LYS A 32 -28.82 -15.62 0.22
N SER A 33 -28.88 -14.38 0.70
CA SER A 33 -29.58 -13.30 0.01
C SER A 33 -29.03 -13.08 -1.40
N LEU A 34 -27.70 -12.94 -1.54
CA LEU A 34 -27.09 -12.72 -2.86
C LEU A 34 -27.14 -13.98 -3.74
N SER A 35 -27.16 -15.18 -3.16
CA SER A 35 -27.35 -16.43 -3.92
C SER A 35 -28.78 -16.60 -4.44
N GLU A 36 -29.79 -16.22 -3.66
CA GLU A 36 -31.20 -16.20 -4.07
C GLU A 36 -31.45 -15.21 -5.22
N GLN A 37 -30.67 -14.12 -5.26
CA GLN A 37 -30.65 -13.17 -6.38
C GLN A 37 -29.86 -13.69 -7.60
N GLY A 38 -29.20 -14.84 -7.48
CA GLY A 38 -28.41 -15.45 -8.55
C GLY A 38 -27.06 -14.78 -8.81
N LEU A 39 -26.60 -13.91 -7.91
CA LEU A 39 -25.31 -13.23 -8.03
C LEU A 39 -24.18 -14.19 -7.67
N PHE A 40 -24.26 -14.78 -6.48
CA PHE A 40 -23.36 -15.85 -6.09
C PHE A 40 -23.89 -17.19 -6.55
N VAL A 41 -23.07 -17.89 -7.34
CA VAL A 41 -23.29 -19.28 -7.70
C VAL A 41 -22.15 -20.08 -7.08
N GLY A 42 -22.49 -21.10 -6.29
CA GLY A 42 -21.52 -22.03 -5.74
C GLY A 42 -20.81 -22.85 -6.81
N TYR A 43 -19.87 -23.67 -6.37
CA TYR A 43 -19.09 -24.53 -7.24
C TYR A 43 -19.86 -25.80 -7.60
N GLU A 44 -19.39 -26.51 -8.63
CA GLU A 44 -20.02 -27.75 -9.13
C GLU A 44 -20.09 -28.86 -8.07
N ASP A 45 -19.21 -28.80 -7.07
CA ASP A 45 -19.18 -29.72 -5.92
C ASP A 45 -20.24 -29.40 -4.83
N GLY A 46 -21.02 -28.32 -5.02
CA GLY A 46 -22.04 -27.87 -4.07
C GLY A 46 -21.53 -26.95 -2.96
N SER A 47 -20.25 -26.56 -3.00
CA SER A 47 -19.65 -25.63 -2.03
C SER A 47 -19.82 -24.16 -2.41
N PHE A 48 -19.81 -23.26 -1.42
CA PHE A 48 -19.69 -21.81 -1.60
C PHE A 48 -18.24 -21.34 -1.56
N ARG A 49 -17.44 -22.00 -0.71
CA ARG A 49 -16.05 -21.69 -0.34
C ARG A 49 -15.91 -20.32 0.34
N PRO A 50 -16.52 -20.14 1.53
CA PRO A 50 -16.56 -18.84 2.21
C PRO A 50 -15.17 -18.24 2.45
N ASP A 51 -14.25 -19.03 2.99
CA ASP A 51 -12.87 -18.61 3.33
C ASP A 51 -11.96 -18.40 2.10
N GLN A 52 -12.38 -18.84 0.91
CA GLN A 52 -11.54 -18.71 -0.28
C GLN A 52 -11.43 -17.23 -0.65
N LYS A 53 -10.19 -16.75 -0.88
CA LYS A 53 -9.96 -15.39 -1.36
C LYS A 53 -10.61 -15.16 -2.72
N ILE A 54 -11.27 -14.02 -2.87
CA ILE A 54 -12.04 -13.67 -4.07
C ILE A 54 -11.17 -12.91 -5.07
N THR A 55 -11.26 -13.31 -6.34
CA THR A 55 -10.47 -12.72 -7.42
C THR A 55 -11.09 -11.43 -7.96
N ARG A 56 -10.25 -10.57 -8.55
CA ARG A 56 -10.68 -9.35 -9.23
C ARG A 56 -11.70 -9.62 -10.34
N ALA A 57 -11.53 -10.71 -11.09
CA ALA A 57 -12.49 -11.11 -12.13
C ALA A 57 -13.85 -11.53 -11.55
N GLU A 58 -13.88 -12.24 -10.43
CA GLU A 58 -15.13 -12.61 -9.75
C GLU A 58 -15.88 -11.39 -9.24
N VAL A 59 -15.18 -10.48 -8.55
CA VAL A 59 -15.77 -9.22 -8.06
C VAL A 59 -16.34 -8.40 -9.19
N LEU A 60 -15.56 -8.17 -10.26
CA LEU A 60 -16.04 -7.37 -11.39
C LEU A 60 -17.28 -8.02 -12.02
N LYS A 61 -17.25 -9.33 -12.28
CA LYS A 61 -18.43 -10.04 -12.83
C LYS A 61 -19.65 -9.84 -11.94
N LEU A 62 -19.52 -10.04 -10.63
CA LEU A 62 -20.64 -9.92 -9.68
C LEU A 62 -21.28 -8.53 -9.76
N LEU A 63 -20.46 -7.49 -9.71
CA LEU A 63 -20.92 -6.10 -9.76
C LEU A 63 -21.56 -5.75 -11.12
N LEU A 64 -20.96 -6.18 -12.22
CA LEU A 64 -21.53 -5.95 -13.56
C LEU A 64 -22.88 -6.67 -13.73
N VAL A 65 -23.01 -7.90 -13.23
CA VAL A 65 -24.26 -8.66 -13.30
C VAL A 65 -25.33 -8.03 -12.44
N LEU A 66 -24.96 -7.49 -11.28
CA LEU A 66 -25.88 -6.76 -10.41
C LEU A 66 -26.40 -5.48 -11.09
N GLU A 67 -25.52 -4.68 -11.69
CA GLU A 67 -25.88 -3.39 -12.28
C GLU A 67 -26.56 -3.52 -13.65
N TRP A 68 -26.02 -4.37 -14.53
CA TRP A 68 -26.43 -4.46 -15.94
C TRP A 68 -27.07 -5.80 -16.33
N GLY A 69 -27.15 -6.76 -15.41
CA GLY A 69 -27.60 -8.11 -15.72
C GLY A 69 -26.55 -8.93 -16.48
N SER A 70 -26.97 -10.06 -17.05
CA SER A 70 -26.06 -10.96 -17.77
C SER A 70 -25.52 -10.31 -19.06
N ILE A 71 -24.21 -10.09 -19.08
CA ILE A 71 -23.50 -9.60 -20.26
C ILE A 71 -23.19 -10.77 -21.20
N ILE A 72 -23.83 -10.78 -22.37
CA ILE A 72 -23.66 -11.79 -23.41
C ILE A 72 -23.32 -11.03 -24.71
N ASP A 73 -22.34 -11.52 -25.48
CA ASP A 73 -21.91 -10.97 -26.79
C ASP A 73 -21.13 -9.64 -26.78
N VAL A 74 -19.97 -9.61 -26.12
CA VAL A 74 -19.04 -8.46 -26.18
C VAL A 74 -17.94 -8.72 -27.21
N PRO A 75 -17.63 -7.77 -28.12
CA PRO A 75 -16.49 -7.89 -29.03
C PRO A 75 -15.17 -8.01 -28.26
N VAL A 76 -14.51 -9.17 -28.35
CA VAL A 76 -13.27 -9.50 -27.60
C VAL A 76 -12.01 -8.81 -28.14
N ASN A 77 -12.12 -7.95 -29.15
CA ASN A 77 -10.98 -7.38 -29.86
C ASN A 77 -10.29 -6.20 -29.14
N SER A 78 -10.77 -5.79 -27.96
CA SER A 78 -10.22 -4.63 -27.22
C SER A 78 -9.96 -4.92 -25.72
N CYS A 79 -9.71 -6.18 -25.35
CA CYS A 79 -9.47 -6.58 -23.96
C CYS A 79 -8.08 -6.17 -23.41
N PHE A 80 -7.80 -6.41 -22.13
CA PHE A 80 -6.46 -6.25 -21.54
C PHE A 80 -5.51 -7.36 -22.02
N SER A 81 -4.20 -7.10 -22.01
CA SER A 81 -3.20 -7.99 -22.61
C SER A 81 -3.01 -9.33 -21.88
N ASP A 82 -3.41 -9.39 -20.60
CA ASP A 82 -3.30 -10.54 -19.71
C ASP A 82 -4.63 -11.31 -19.56
N VAL A 83 -5.65 -10.94 -20.33
CA VAL A 83 -6.95 -11.62 -20.32
C VAL A 83 -6.95 -12.71 -21.38
N ASP A 84 -7.03 -13.96 -20.93
CA ASP A 84 -7.34 -15.10 -21.80
C ASP A 84 -8.71 -14.89 -22.44
N LEU A 85 -8.82 -15.04 -23.76
CA LEU A 85 -10.04 -14.76 -24.52
C LEU A 85 -11.05 -15.92 -24.48
N GLU A 86 -10.66 -17.10 -24.00
CA GLU A 86 -11.53 -18.29 -23.93
C GLU A 86 -12.04 -18.58 -22.50
N THR A 87 -11.84 -17.66 -21.56
CA THR A 87 -12.22 -17.83 -20.15
C THR A 87 -13.58 -17.19 -19.82
N TRP A 88 -14.26 -17.69 -18.79
CA TRP A 88 -15.58 -17.20 -18.38
C TRP A 88 -15.63 -15.71 -18.04
N TYR A 89 -14.52 -15.12 -17.57
CA TYR A 89 -14.46 -13.72 -17.16
C TYR A 89 -14.27 -12.75 -18.34
N THR A 90 -13.88 -13.25 -19.51
CA THR A 90 -13.51 -12.44 -20.69
C THR A 90 -14.61 -11.45 -21.08
N PRO A 91 -15.88 -11.83 -21.29
CA PRO A 91 -16.90 -10.89 -21.73
C PRO A 91 -17.08 -9.73 -20.74
N TYR A 92 -17.03 -10.02 -19.43
CA TYR A 92 -17.16 -9.03 -18.37
C TYR A 92 -16.01 -8.04 -18.35
N ILE A 93 -14.77 -8.53 -18.41
CA ILE A 93 -13.58 -7.67 -18.37
C ILE A 93 -13.49 -6.82 -19.64
N CYS A 94 -13.74 -7.41 -20.82
CA CYS A 94 -13.69 -6.64 -22.07
C CYS A 94 -14.78 -5.57 -22.09
N PHE A 95 -15.99 -5.88 -21.61
CA PHE A 95 -17.07 -4.91 -21.51
C PHE A 95 -16.67 -3.75 -20.60
N ALA A 96 -16.22 -4.05 -19.38
CA ALA A 96 -15.86 -3.03 -18.41
C ALA A 96 -14.73 -2.12 -18.90
N LYS A 97 -13.80 -2.66 -19.71
CA LYS A 97 -12.76 -1.85 -20.37
C LYS A 97 -13.33 -0.95 -21.46
N ILE A 98 -14.18 -1.49 -22.34
CA ILE A 98 -14.77 -0.75 -23.47
C ILE A 98 -15.68 0.37 -22.97
N ASP A 99 -16.46 0.11 -21.93
CA ASP A 99 -17.40 1.07 -21.34
C ASP A 99 -16.71 2.04 -20.37
N GLY A 100 -15.41 1.86 -20.11
CA GLY A 100 -14.62 2.75 -19.26
C GLY A 100 -14.85 2.57 -17.76
N VAL A 101 -15.57 1.53 -17.36
CA VAL A 101 -15.82 1.15 -15.95
C VAL A 101 -14.51 0.80 -15.23
N VAL A 102 -13.58 0.12 -15.92
CA VAL A 102 -12.25 -0.19 -15.39
C VAL A 102 -11.14 0.20 -16.36
N GLN A 103 -10.04 0.74 -15.83
CA GLN A 103 -8.88 1.17 -16.61
C GLN A 103 -7.73 0.16 -16.59
N GLY A 104 -7.75 -0.82 -15.69
CA GLY A 104 -6.63 -1.72 -15.44
C GLY A 104 -5.48 -1.06 -14.68
N TYR A 105 -4.34 -1.74 -14.64
CA TYR A 105 -3.09 -1.23 -14.08
C TYR A 105 -2.31 -0.41 -15.11
N ALA A 106 -1.34 0.38 -14.62
CA ALA A 106 -0.52 1.26 -15.46
C ALA A 106 0.29 0.51 -16.53
N ASP A 107 0.59 -0.77 -16.31
CA ASP A 107 1.28 -1.66 -17.25
C ASP A 107 0.36 -2.20 -18.37
N GLY A 108 -0.92 -1.84 -18.35
CA GLY A 108 -1.92 -2.25 -19.34
C GLY A 108 -2.59 -3.60 -19.05
N THR A 109 -2.40 -4.17 -17.86
CA THR A 109 -3.01 -5.44 -17.42
C THR A 109 -4.26 -5.24 -16.56
N PHE A 110 -5.02 -6.32 -16.31
CA PHE A 110 -6.15 -6.33 -15.38
C PHE A 110 -5.91 -7.18 -14.11
N ALA A 111 -5.06 -8.20 -14.22
CA ALA A 111 -4.79 -9.27 -13.26
C ALA A 111 -6.06 -10.05 -12.85
N PRO A 112 -6.73 -10.77 -13.78
CA PRO A 112 -8.04 -11.37 -13.52
C PRO A 112 -8.05 -12.37 -12.37
N THR A 113 -6.97 -13.14 -12.20
CA THR A 113 -6.85 -14.19 -11.18
C THR A 113 -6.23 -13.69 -9.88
N GLN A 114 -5.82 -12.43 -9.79
CA GLN A 114 -5.29 -11.86 -8.57
C GLN A 114 -6.43 -11.62 -7.58
N ASN A 115 -6.18 -11.91 -6.30
CA ASN A 115 -7.16 -11.63 -5.24
C ASN A 115 -7.28 -10.13 -5.01
N VAL A 116 -8.52 -9.68 -4.81
CA VAL A 116 -8.81 -8.25 -4.62
C VAL A 116 -8.51 -7.83 -3.19
N THR A 117 -7.91 -6.64 -3.01
CA THR A 117 -7.77 -6.03 -1.68
C THR A 117 -9.03 -5.27 -1.26
N LEU A 118 -9.15 -4.90 0.01
CA LEU A 118 -10.26 -4.07 0.50
C LEU A 118 -10.41 -2.77 -0.30
N VAL A 119 -9.31 -2.04 -0.52
CA VAL A 119 -9.34 -0.74 -1.24
C VAL A 119 -9.70 -0.90 -2.71
N GLU A 120 -9.25 -1.97 -3.35
CA GLU A 120 -9.62 -2.28 -4.73
C GLU A 120 -11.10 -2.65 -4.85
N ALA A 121 -11.61 -3.47 -3.92
CA ALA A 121 -13.01 -3.86 -3.86
C ALA A 121 -13.91 -2.64 -3.60
N ALA A 122 -13.53 -1.75 -2.68
CA ALA A 122 -14.28 -0.52 -2.40
C ALA A 122 -14.40 0.36 -3.64
N LYS A 123 -13.29 0.58 -4.37
CA LYS A 123 -13.31 1.32 -5.62
C LYS A 123 -14.20 0.67 -6.67
N LEU A 124 -14.12 -0.66 -6.83
CA LEU A 124 -14.96 -1.39 -7.78
C LEU A 124 -16.44 -1.28 -7.43
N ILE A 125 -16.83 -1.53 -6.17
CA ILE A 125 -18.23 -1.43 -5.70
C ILE A 125 -18.79 -0.05 -6.00
N VAL A 126 -18.10 1.00 -5.55
CA VAL A 126 -18.58 2.38 -5.67
C VAL A 126 -18.63 2.85 -7.12
N THR A 127 -17.63 2.47 -7.93
CA THR A 127 -17.58 2.89 -9.35
C THR A 127 -18.61 2.15 -10.19
N VAL A 128 -18.75 0.84 -10.01
CA VAL A 128 -19.67 0.03 -10.82
C VAL A 128 -21.13 0.36 -10.47
N LEU A 129 -21.45 0.55 -9.19
CA LEU A 129 -22.80 0.87 -8.73
C LEU A 129 -23.12 2.37 -8.78
N ASP A 130 -22.28 3.17 -9.43
CA ASP A 130 -22.39 4.64 -9.58
C ASP A 130 -22.77 5.36 -8.27
N LEU A 131 -22.11 4.96 -7.16
CA LEU A 131 -22.38 5.54 -5.85
C LEU A 131 -21.67 6.90 -5.72
N PRO A 132 -22.33 7.93 -5.14
CA PRO A 132 -21.72 9.23 -4.97
C PRO A 132 -20.53 9.15 -4.00
N LEU A 133 -19.35 9.60 -4.45
CA LEU A 133 -18.18 9.71 -3.59
C LEU A 133 -18.43 10.68 -2.45
N LEU A 134 -17.91 10.34 -1.28
CA LEU A 134 -17.90 11.23 -0.13
C LEU A 134 -16.56 11.97 -0.11
N ASP A 135 -16.63 13.29 -0.25
CA ASP A 135 -15.45 14.15 -0.10
C ASP A 135 -14.99 14.08 1.34
N SER A 136 -13.83 13.48 1.53
CA SER A 136 -13.20 13.28 2.83
C SER A 136 -12.16 14.35 3.14
N GLY A 137 -11.74 15.17 2.16
CA GLY A 137 -10.63 16.11 2.30
C GLY A 137 -9.24 15.45 2.43
N HIS A 138 -9.15 14.15 2.17
CA HIS A 138 -7.92 13.35 2.19
C HIS A 138 -7.25 13.29 0.81
N GLU A 139 -5.92 13.23 0.78
CA GLU A 139 -5.13 13.17 -0.47
C GLU A 139 -5.10 11.74 -1.05
N GLU A 140 -5.34 10.72 -0.22
CA GLU A 140 -5.26 9.32 -0.60
C GLU A 140 -6.45 8.89 -1.48
N TRP A 141 -6.15 8.34 -2.66
CA TRP A 141 -7.14 8.03 -3.70
C TRP A 141 -8.24 7.07 -3.24
N TYR A 142 -7.97 6.19 -2.29
CA TYR A 142 -8.90 5.16 -1.84
C TYR A 142 -9.89 5.66 -0.78
N VAL A 143 -9.57 6.76 -0.08
CA VAL A 143 -10.37 7.21 1.07
C VAL A 143 -11.81 7.56 0.69
N PRO A 144 -12.09 8.31 -0.40
CA PRO A 144 -13.47 8.60 -0.79
C PRO A 144 -14.34 7.36 -1.00
N TYR A 145 -13.74 6.26 -1.47
CA TYR A 145 -14.43 4.98 -1.68
C TYR A 145 -14.69 4.24 -0.36
N LEU A 146 -13.68 4.19 0.52
CA LEU A 146 -13.83 3.59 1.84
C LEU A 146 -14.82 4.37 2.72
N SER A 147 -14.84 5.70 2.61
CA SER A 147 -15.82 6.54 3.30
C SER A 147 -17.25 6.19 2.91
N VAL A 148 -17.51 5.86 1.63
CA VAL A 148 -18.82 5.36 1.20
C VAL A 148 -19.15 4.05 1.93
N LEU A 149 -18.20 3.09 1.97
CA LEU A 149 -18.44 1.82 2.66
C LEU A 149 -18.61 1.98 4.17
N GLU A 150 -17.83 2.83 4.82
CA GLU A 150 -18.00 3.16 6.24
C GLU A 150 -19.39 3.76 6.51
N HIS A 151 -19.84 4.69 5.67
CA HIS A 151 -21.16 5.30 5.78
C HIS A 151 -22.27 4.25 5.65
N ARG A 152 -22.08 3.27 4.77
CA ARG A 152 -22.98 2.13 4.54
C ARG A 152 -22.76 0.96 5.51
N LYS A 153 -21.89 1.10 6.51
CA LYS A 153 -21.52 0.02 7.45
C LYS A 153 -21.08 -1.27 6.76
N ALA A 154 -20.36 -1.15 5.66
CA ALA A 154 -19.95 -2.25 4.78
C ALA A 154 -18.43 -2.52 4.83
N LEU A 155 -17.76 -2.21 5.95
CA LEU A 155 -16.38 -2.61 6.21
C LEU A 155 -16.35 -3.87 7.12
N PRO A 156 -15.75 -5.00 6.69
CA PRO A 156 -15.71 -6.24 7.48
C PRO A 156 -14.91 -6.09 8.77
N LEU A 157 -15.36 -6.71 9.86
CA LEU A 157 -14.68 -6.66 11.17
C LEU A 157 -13.43 -7.54 11.27
N SER A 158 -13.29 -8.50 10.36
CA SER A 158 -12.17 -9.44 10.32
C SER A 158 -10.87 -8.81 9.82
N LEU A 159 -10.94 -7.63 9.20
CA LEU A 159 -9.80 -6.98 8.58
C LEU A 159 -9.08 -6.06 9.57
N GLU A 160 -7.76 -6.05 9.46
CA GLU A 160 -6.86 -5.14 10.16
C GLU A 160 -6.22 -4.14 9.19
N TYR A 161 -6.00 -4.54 7.92
CA TYR A 161 -5.29 -3.73 6.93
C TYR A 161 -6.06 -3.47 5.62
N LEU A 162 -5.82 -2.30 5.02
CA LEU A 162 -6.39 -1.84 3.74
C LEU A 162 -5.94 -2.69 2.54
N THR A 163 -4.75 -3.27 2.61
CA THR A 163 -4.20 -4.15 1.56
C THR A 163 -4.57 -5.62 1.74
N GLU A 164 -5.30 -5.99 2.79
CA GLU A 164 -5.73 -7.38 2.95
C GLU A 164 -6.65 -7.80 1.82
N THR A 165 -6.40 -9.01 1.31
CA THR A 165 -7.25 -9.62 0.30
C THR A 165 -8.51 -10.17 0.93
N LEU A 166 -9.66 -9.96 0.29
CA LEU A 166 -10.95 -10.37 0.82
C LEU A 166 -11.24 -11.85 0.58
N THR A 167 -11.88 -12.51 1.54
CA THR A 167 -12.57 -13.78 1.31
C THR A 167 -13.87 -13.56 0.52
N ARG A 168 -14.43 -14.63 -0.03
CA ARG A 168 -15.71 -14.59 -0.76
C ARG A 168 -16.87 -14.18 0.14
N GLU A 169 -16.88 -14.65 1.38
CA GLU A 169 -17.92 -14.27 2.35
C GLU A 169 -17.79 -12.83 2.85
N GLU A 170 -16.57 -12.31 3.04
CA GLU A 170 -16.34 -10.91 3.40
C GLU A 170 -16.88 -10.00 2.30
N PHE A 171 -16.55 -10.29 1.04
CA PHE A 171 -17.08 -9.53 -0.09
C PHE A 171 -18.60 -9.66 -0.23
N ALA A 172 -19.17 -10.85 0.02
CA ALA A 172 -20.61 -11.05 0.01
C ALA A 172 -21.31 -10.17 1.06
N GLU A 173 -20.79 -10.13 2.29
CA GLU A 173 -21.30 -9.27 3.34
C GLU A 173 -21.22 -7.79 2.95
N MET A 174 -20.06 -7.33 2.46
CA MET A 174 -19.87 -5.95 2.01
C MET A 174 -20.92 -5.55 0.95
N LEU A 175 -21.06 -6.37 -0.10
CA LEU A 175 -21.97 -6.10 -1.20
C LEU A 175 -23.43 -6.14 -0.75
N TRP A 176 -23.80 -7.13 0.06
CA TRP A 176 -25.16 -7.26 0.61
C TRP A 176 -25.55 -6.02 1.41
N ARG A 177 -24.68 -5.52 2.30
CA ARG A 177 -24.98 -4.31 3.07
C ARG A 177 -25.16 -3.07 2.21
N VAL A 178 -24.32 -2.91 1.19
CA VAL A 178 -24.41 -1.79 0.24
C VAL A 178 -25.73 -1.84 -0.54
N VAL A 179 -26.12 -3.01 -1.04
CA VAL A 179 -27.28 -3.20 -1.92
C VAL A 179 -28.59 -3.17 -1.14
N GLU A 180 -28.66 -3.85 0.01
CA GLU A 180 -29.88 -3.97 0.80
C GLU A 180 -30.01 -2.85 1.87
N GLY A 181 -29.00 -2.00 2.03
CA GLY A 181 -29.02 -0.88 2.97
C GLY A 181 -29.01 -1.30 4.44
N VAL A 182 -28.19 -2.31 4.76
CA VAL A 182 -28.10 -2.87 6.12
C VAL A 182 -27.08 -2.09 6.94
N GLU A 183 -27.58 -1.21 7.81
CA GLU A 183 -26.77 -0.26 8.59
C GLU A 183 -26.81 -0.51 10.11
N ASP A 184 -27.56 -1.52 10.57
CA ASP A 184 -27.75 -1.84 12.00
C ASP A 184 -26.71 -2.83 12.56
N GLN A 185 -25.89 -3.41 11.69
CA GLN A 185 -24.85 -4.36 12.06
C GLN A 185 -23.51 -3.65 12.37
N PRO A 186 -22.70 -4.18 13.30
CA PRO A 186 -21.34 -3.70 13.54
C PRO A 186 -20.49 -3.71 12.27
N SER A 187 -19.64 -2.69 12.12
CA SER A 187 -18.71 -2.51 10.99
C SER A 187 -17.54 -1.65 11.45
N LEU A 188 -16.38 -1.84 10.82
CA LEU A 188 -15.23 -0.96 11.05
C LEU A 188 -15.53 0.47 10.55
N VAL A 189 -14.78 1.41 11.09
CA VAL A 189 -14.58 2.74 10.47
C VAL A 189 -13.17 2.80 9.88
N VAL A 190 -12.96 3.68 8.89
CA VAL A 190 -11.68 3.76 8.16
C VAL A 190 -10.50 3.99 9.09
N SER A 191 -10.66 4.76 10.17
CA SER A 191 -9.59 5.03 11.14
C SER A 191 -9.17 3.82 11.98
N GLN A 192 -9.88 2.68 11.88
CA GLN A 192 -9.50 1.43 12.56
C GLN A 192 -8.68 0.49 11.67
N LEU A 193 -8.53 0.82 10.38
CA LEU A 193 -7.79 0.03 9.41
C LEU A 193 -6.41 0.64 9.17
N SER A 194 -5.38 -0.19 9.29
CA SER A 194 -3.99 0.18 8.98
C SER A 194 -3.73 0.03 7.48
N ALA A 195 -2.77 0.74 6.90
CA ALA A 195 -2.59 0.69 5.44
C ALA A 195 -2.09 -0.66 4.90
N ALA A 196 -1.22 -1.39 5.61
CA ALA A 196 -0.69 -2.70 5.20
C ALA A 196 -0.12 -3.52 6.37
N VAL A 197 0.06 -4.84 6.17
CA VAL A 197 0.85 -5.70 7.08
C VAL A 197 2.29 -5.17 7.09
N CYS A 198 2.68 -4.58 8.21
CA CYS A 198 4.03 -4.11 8.45
C CYS A 198 4.79 -5.18 9.23
N GLU A 199 5.78 -5.85 8.62
CA GLU A 199 6.93 -6.24 9.43
C GLU A 199 7.54 -4.92 9.91
N GLU A 200 7.51 -4.65 11.21
CA GLU A 200 8.25 -3.52 11.76
C GLU A 200 9.69 -3.63 11.27
N PHE A 201 10.11 -2.65 10.48
CA PHE A 201 11.53 -2.47 10.21
C PHE A 201 12.17 -2.03 11.53
N ILE A 202 12.81 -2.97 12.22
CA ILE A 202 13.56 -2.73 13.46
C ILE A 202 15.05 -2.73 13.11
N PRO A 203 15.70 -1.56 13.08
CA PRO A 203 17.15 -1.47 12.95
C PRO A 203 17.85 -2.33 14.00
N ASP A 204 18.74 -3.22 13.59
CA ASP A 204 19.66 -3.92 14.49
C ASP A 204 20.67 -2.91 15.05
N ILE A 205 20.33 -2.37 16.21
CA ILE A 205 21.10 -1.38 16.97
C ILE A 205 21.35 -1.95 18.37
N PRO A 206 22.56 -1.80 18.92
CA PRO A 206 22.84 -2.21 20.30
C PRO A 206 21.79 -1.65 21.27
N PRO A 207 21.23 -2.47 22.18
CA PRO A 207 20.20 -2.02 23.12
C PRO A 207 20.61 -0.87 24.05
N SER A 208 21.92 -0.57 24.12
CA SER A 208 22.47 0.57 24.83
C SER A 208 22.34 1.90 24.06
N VAL A 209 21.78 1.90 22.86
CA VAL A 209 21.61 3.10 22.03
C VAL A 209 20.13 3.34 21.76
N ASP A 210 19.63 4.51 22.15
CA ASP A 210 18.31 5.01 21.78
C ASP A 210 18.38 5.65 20.39
N LEU A 211 17.99 4.89 19.36
CA LEU A 211 18.08 5.32 17.97
C LEU A 211 17.19 6.53 17.65
N GLU A 212 16.03 6.65 18.30
CA GLU A 212 15.10 7.76 18.06
C GLU A 212 15.76 9.08 18.46
N LYS A 213 16.40 9.13 19.63
CA LYS A 213 17.18 10.31 20.06
C LYS A 213 18.33 10.66 19.12
N VAL A 214 19.00 9.65 18.57
CA VAL A 214 20.09 9.84 17.59
C VAL A 214 19.55 10.46 16.30
N LYS A 215 18.44 9.92 15.78
CA LYS A 215 17.74 10.44 14.59
C LYS A 215 17.26 11.87 14.84
N ASP A 216 16.61 12.13 15.97
CA ASP A 216 16.10 13.45 16.35
C ASP A 216 17.20 14.51 16.42
N ALA A 217 18.36 14.16 16.99
CA ALA A 217 19.51 15.06 17.04
C ALA A 217 19.95 15.47 15.62
N TRP A 218 20.08 14.50 14.71
CA TRP A 218 20.43 14.76 13.31
C TRP A 218 19.40 15.64 12.60
N PHE A 219 18.11 15.27 12.73
CA PHE A 219 16.99 16.00 12.13
C PHE A 219 16.92 17.44 12.63
N SER A 220 17.09 17.64 13.94
CA SER A 220 17.14 18.96 14.56
C SER A 220 18.26 19.81 13.96
N TRP A 221 19.49 19.31 13.86
CA TRP A 221 20.60 20.11 13.32
C TRP A 221 20.41 20.48 11.85
N VAL A 222 19.92 19.54 11.04
CA VAL A 222 19.61 19.80 9.62
C VAL A 222 18.52 20.86 9.50
N ASN A 223 17.41 20.71 10.22
CA ASN A 223 16.27 21.61 10.13
C ASN A 223 16.56 22.99 10.74
N ASP A 224 17.38 23.08 11.78
CA ASP A 224 17.86 24.35 12.32
C ASP A 224 18.75 25.10 11.32
N ALA A 225 19.67 24.39 10.65
CA ALA A 225 20.54 24.98 9.62
C ALA A 225 19.71 25.48 8.42
N ARG A 226 18.67 24.74 8.03
CA ARG A 226 17.73 25.13 6.98
C ARG A 226 16.88 26.34 7.37
N ALA A 227 16.35 26.36 8.59
CA ALA A 227 15.57 27.48 9.12
C ALA A 227 16.40 28.77 9.14
N GLN A 228 17.67 28.71 9.55
CA GLN A 228 18.59 29.85 9.50
C GLN A 228 18.86 30.36 8.07
N ALA A 229 18.71 29.49 7.07
CA ALA A 229 18.82 29.84 5.65
C ALA A 229 17.47 30.25 5.01
N GLY A 230 16.37 30.28 5.77
CA GLY A 230 15.03 30.59 5.26
C GLY A 230 14.39 29.47 4.45
N LEU A 231 14.84 28.23 4.63
CA LEU A 231 14.30 27.04 3.96
C LEU A 231 13.33 26.28 4.87
N SER A 232 12.33 25.65 4.27
CA SER A 232 11.39 24.78 4.99
C SER A 232 12.10 23.57 5.59
N ALA A 233 11.67 23.13 6.77
CA ALA A 233 12.14 21.88 7.38
C ALA A 233 11.89 20.68 6.44
N TYR A 234 12.78 19.69 6.49
CA TYR A 234 12.49 18.37 5.96
C TYR A 234 11.58 17.62 6.94
N GLY A 235 10.56 16.96 6.40
CA GLY A 235 9.77 15.96 7.13
C GLY A 235 10.46 14.60 7.11
N GLY A 236 10.16 13.78 8.12
CA GLY A 236 10.56 12.37 8.14
C GLY A 236 9.87 11.54 7.07
N SER A 237 10.48 10.40 6.75
CA SER A 237 9.88 9.30 5.98
C SER A 237 10.45 7.98 6.48
N PHE A 238 9.57 7.12 6.98
CA PHE A 238 9.92 5.78 7.43
C PHE A 238 10.54 4.94 6.30
N GLN A 239 10.02 5.06 5.09
CA GLN A 239 10.55 4.34 3.93
C GLN A 239 11.98 4.81 3.60
N LEU A 240 12.27 6.11 3.76
CA LEU A 240 13.64 6.61 3.63
C LEU A 240 14.54 6.20 4.79
N ASP A 241 14.02 6.07 6.02
CA ASP A 241 14.79 5.53 7.16
C ASP A 241 15.22 4.08 6.89
N ARG A 242 14.29 3.22 6.46
CA ARG A 242 14.58 1.82 6.11
C ARG A 242 15.61 1.72 5.00
N THR A 243 15.40 2.41 3.88
CA THR A 243 16.36 2.36 2.77
C THR A 243 17.73 2.92 3.19
N ALA A 244 17.78 4.00 3.98
CA ALA A 244 19.04 4.52 4.50
C ALA A 244 19.74 3.52 5.43
N TYR A 245 18.99 2.76 6.23
CA TYR A 245 19.55 1.71 7.06
C TYR A 245 20.07 0.54 6.24
N GLU A 246 19.29 0.02 5.29
CA GLU A 246 19.73 -1.06 4.39
C GLU A 246 21.02 -0.67 3.65
N TRP A 247 21.12 0.58 3.21
CA TRP A 247 22.35 1.09 2.59
C TRP A 247 23.53 1.17 3.57
N SER A 248 23.24 1.48 4.84
CA SER A 248 24.24 1.49 5.91
C SER A 248 24.72 0.08 6.26
N VAL A 249 23.83 -0.93 6.25
CA VAL A 249 24.17 -2.35 6.39
C VAL A 249 25.08 -2.77 5.24
N TYR A 250 24.67 -2.50 4.00
CA TYR A 250 25.47 -2.83 2.82
C TYR A 250 26.86 -2.18 2.86
N SER A 251 26.95 -0.93 3.28
CA SER A 251 28.23 -0.23 3.46
C SER A 251 29.09 -0.85 4.56
N ALA A 252 28.47 -1.25 5.68
CA ALA A 252 29.15 -1.91 6.79
C ALA A 252 29.72 -3.28 6.39
N GLU A 253 28.95 -4.10 5.67
CA GLU A 253 29.38 -5.41 5.16
C GLU A 253 30.59 -5.32 4.22
N ARG A 254 30.68 -4.23 3.43
CA ARG A 254 31.81 -3.98 2.53
C ARG A 254 33.03 -3.40 3.23
N GLY A 255 32.83 -2.74 4.36
CA GLY A 255 33.90 -2.08 5.12
C GLY A 255 34.32 -0.71 4.55
N TYR A 256 33.56 -0.11 3.62
CA TYR A 256 33.81 1.22 3.06
C TYR A 256 32.52 1.91 2.59
N ILE A 257 32.58 3.23 2.42
CA ILE A 257 31.47 4.06 1.95
C ILE A 257 31.76 4.55 0.53
N ASP A 258 30.87 4.25 -0.42
CA ASP A 258 30.79 4.89 -1.73
C ASP A 258 29.36 4.78 -2.27
N HIS A 259 29.07 5.42 -3.40
CA HIS A 259 27.77 5.32 -4.06
C HIS A 259 27.70 4.17 -5.09
N LYS A 260 28.73 3.32 -5.18
CA LYS A 260 28.75 2.21 -6.16
C LYS A 260 27.91 1.06 -5.67
N ARG A 261 26.85 0.73 -6.42
CA ARG A 261 26.09 -0.52 -6.28
C ARG A 261 26.93 -1.73 -6.77
N PRO A 262 26.61 -2.99 -6.41
CA PRO A 262 27.37 -4.17 -6.82
C PRO A 262 27.61 -4.25 -8.35
N GLY A 263 28.76 -4.80 -8.77
CA GLY A 263 29.07 -5.08 -10.18
C GLY A 263 29.95 -4.03 -10.88
N THR A 264 29.68 -3.77 -12.16
CA THR A 264 30.44 -2.80 -12.99
C THR A 264 29.81 -1.40 -13.00
N SER A 265 28.91 -1.14 -12.06
CA SER A 265 28.13 0.08 -11.95
C SER A 265 29.00 1.33 -11.79
N ALA A 266 28.54 2.44 -12.37
CA ALA A 266 29.21 3.73 -12.25
C ALA A 266 29.23 4.21 -10.78
N TYR A 267 30.11 5.17 -10.46
CA TYR A 267 30.22 5.73 -9.11
C TYR A 267 28.90 6.31 -8.59
N TYR A 268 28.10 6.92 -9.46
CA TYR A 268 26.77 7.44 -9.13
C TYR A 268 25.82 7.11 -10.30
N ASP A 269 25.30 5.88 -10.31
CA ASP A 269 24.36 5.42 -11.33
C ASP A 269 22.92 5.76 -10.90
N TYR A 270 22.45 6.95 -11.29
CA TYR A 270 21.15 7.46 -10.88
C TYR A 270 20.02 6.49 -11.17
N ARG A 271 20.03 5.84 -12.34
CA ARG A 271 18.98 4.91 -12.75
C ARG A 271 19.01 3.64 -11.92
N ALA A 272 20.20 3.11 -11.62
CA ALA A 272 20.32 1.94 -10.76
C ALA A 272 19.90 2.24 -9.32
N ILE A 273 20.20 3.45 -8.81
CA ILE A 273 19.78 3.86 -7.47
C ILE A 273 18.27 4.10 -7.42
N GLU A 274 17.71 4.78 -8.42
CA GLU A 274 16.26 4.98 -8.57
C GLU A 274 15.52 3.64 -8.63
N GLY A 275 15.96 2.71 -9.47
CA GLY A 275 15.39 1.36 -9.53
C GLY A 275 15.51 0.58 -8.22
N TRP A 276 16.59 0.76 -7.45
CA TRP A 276 16.72 0.15 -6.12
C TRP A 276 15.75 0.74 -5.09
N PHE A 277 15.49 2.05 -5.14
CA PHE A 277 14.42 2.64 -4.33
C PHE A 277 13.05 2.12 -4.77
N GLU A 278 12.79 2.02 -6.09
CA GLU A 278 11.55 1.48 -6.65
C GLU A 278 11.31 0.01 -6.22
N ASP A 279 12.35 -0.83 -6.24
CA ASP A 279 12.31 -2.23 -5.77
C ASP A 279 11.93 -2.31 -4.28
N LEU A 280 12.25 -1.27 -3.50
CA LEU A 280 11.87 -1.11 -2.10
C LEU A 280 10.55 -0.34 -1.93
N GLY A 281 9.82 -0.04 -3.00
CA GLY A 281 8.54 0.67 -2.94
C GLY A 281 8.67 2.17 -2.63
N VAL A 282 9.83 2.78 -2.88
CA VAL A 282 10.07 4.22 -2.74
C VAL A 282 10.21 4.83 -4.12
N THR A 283 9.32 5.75 -4.48
CA THR A 283 9.45 6.54 -5.71
C THR A 283 9.50 8.03 -5.40
N PHE A 284 10.07 8.81 -6.31
CA PHE A 284 10.30 10.24 -6.11
C PHE A 284 9.71 11.07 -7.23
N GLU A 285 9.06 12.17 -6.87
CA GLU A 285 8.60 13.15 -7.86
C GLU A 285 9.77 13.90 -8.50
N ASN A 286 9.70 14.20 -9.80
CA ASN A 286 10.73 15.01 -10.45
C ASN A 286 10.41 16.50 -10.36
N HIS A 287 11.19 17.22 -9.56
CA HIS A 287 11.09 18.68 -9.41
C HIS A 287 12.27 19.36 -10.06
N GLY A 288 12.16 19.66 -11.36
CA GLY A 288 13.18 20.41 -12.10
C GLY A 288 14.51 19.67 -12.22
N GLY A 289 14.47 18.34 -12.36
CA GLY A 289 15.65 17.47 -12.46
C GLY A 289 16.18 16.95 -11.11
N TYR A 290 15.53 17.28 -10.00
CA TYR A 290 15.81 16.72 -8.69
C TYR A 290 14.76 15.65 -8.36
N THR A 291 15.18 14.44 -7.93
CA THR A 291 14.26 13.45 -7.35
C THR A 291 14.77 13.01 -5.97
N PHE A 292 15.99 12.49 -5.86
CA PHE A 292 16.62 12.14 -4.57
C PHE A 292 18.14 12.42 -4.53
N THR A 293 18.73 12.28 -3.33
CA THR A 293 20.18 12.15 -3.16
C THR A 293 20.52 11.42 -1.85
N GLU A 294 21.78 11.00 -1.72
CA GLU A 294 22.30 10.25 -0.58
C GLU A 294 23.52 10.97 -0.01
N ASN A 295 23.58 11.16 1.31
CA ASN A 295 24.79 11.50 2.02
C ASN A 295 25.21 10.29 2.86
N ILE A 296 26.47 9.88 2.77
CA ILE A 296 26.97 8.69 3.47
C ILE A 296 28.13 9.12 4.36
N GLY A 297 28.22 8.54 5.55
CA GLY A 297 29.38 8.73 6.41
C GLY A 297 29.76 7.48 7.18
N ARG A 298 30.99 7.54 7.70
CA ARG A 298 31.61 6.49 8.49
C ARG A 298 32.63 7.13 9.41
N GLY A 299 32.78 6.59 10.60
CA GLY A 299 33.85 6.96 11.50
C GLY A 299 34.09 5.91 12.58
N PRO A 300 35.06 6.15 13.47
CA PRO A 300 35.28 5.31 14.63
C PRO A 300 34.16 5.47 15.65
N TYR A 301 33.81 4.37 16.30
CA TYR A 301 32.83 4.27 17.38
C TYR A 301 33.24 3.13 18.28
N SER A 302 33.13 3.33 19.58
CA SER A 302 33.23 2.27 20.57
C SER A 302 32.48 2.74 21.79
N CYS A 303 31.65 1.87 22.37
CA CYS A 303 31.00 2.14 23.63
C CYS A 303 31.22 0.98 24.60
N PHE A 304 31.47 1.32 25.86
CA PHE A 304 31.69 0.37 26.95
C PHE A 304 30.74 0.61 28.14
N GLU A 305 29.82 1.57 27.99
CA GLU A 305 28.86 1.97 29.01
C GLU A 305 27.49 1.30 28.78
N SER A 306 26.60 1.42 29.77
CA SER A 306 25.24 0.85 29.68
C SER A 306 24.29 1.67 28.81
N ASP A 307 24.56 2.97 28.63
CA ASP A 307 23.87 3.86 27.71
C ASP A 307 24.96 4.57 26.88
N CYS A 308 24.85 4.45 25.58
CA CYS A 308 25.80 4.89 24.57
C CYS A 308 25.20 5.95 23.64
N THR A 309 23.98 6.39 23.91
CA THR A 309 23.20 7.24 23.01
C THR A 309 23.92 8.57 22.73
N GLN A 310 24.46 9.21 23.77
CA GLN A 310 25.13 10.50 23.62
C GLN A 310 26.46 10.36 22.85
N GLU A 311 27.19 9.27 23.06
CA GLU A 311 28.42 8.98 22.32
C GLU A 311 28.14 8.83 20.82
N VAL A 312 27.03 8.17 20.47
CA VAL A 312 26.59 8.07 19.07
C VAL A 312 26.25 9.46 18.53
N ILE A 313 25.48 10.26 19.29
CA ILE A 313 25.12 11.64 18.92
C ILE A 313 26.37 12.50 18.67
N ASP A 314 27.33 12.51 19.59
CA ASP A 314 28.57 13.31 19.50
C ASP A 314 29.41 12.91 18.27
N MET A 315 29.39 11.63 17.94
CA MET A 315 30.10 11.09 16.79
C MET A 315 29.44 11.47 15.46
N ILE A 316 28.11 11.32 15.33
CA ILE A 316 27.42 11.77 14.10
C ILE A 316 27.46 13.29 13.98
N ARG A 317 27.57 14.02 15.11
CA ARG A 317 27.75 15.47 15.10
C ARG A 317 29.02 15.88 14.36
N TYR A 318 30.12 15.16 14.55
CA TYR A 318 31.35 15.40 13.80
C TYR A 318 31.12 15.31 12.28
N THR A 319 30.35 14.33 11.81
CA THR A 319 30.05 14.20 10.39
C THR A 319 29.10 15.29 9.90
N PHE A 320 28.11 15.68 10.70
CA PHE A 320 27.26 16.83 10.38
C PHE A 320 28.09 18.11 10.21
N ASP A 321 28.99 18.40 11.15
CA ASP A 321 29.85 19.58 11.09
C ASP A 321 30.80 19.52 9.87
N TYR A 322 31.29 18.33 9.50
CA TYR A 322 32.04 18.12 8.26
C TYR A 322 31.19 18.45 7.02
N PHE A 323 29.98 17.91 6.90
CA PHE A 323 29.06 18.21 5.79
C PHE A 323 28.77 19.72 5.69
N MET A 324 28.56 20.38 6.82
CA MET A 324 28.30 21.82 6.87
C MET A 324 29.53 22.67 6.54
N SER A 325 30.74 22.18 6.83
CA SER A 325 31.99 22.86 6.49
C SER A 325 32.19 23.03 4.98
N GLU A 326 31.57 22.16 4.17
CA GLU A 326 31.64 22.22 2.71
C GLU A 326 30.99 23.49 2.13
N LYS A 327 30.24 24.27 2.90
CA LYS A 327 29.65 25.55 2.47
C LYS A 327 30.63 26.44 1.70
N TYR A 328 31.89 26.46 2.13
CA TYR A 328 32.97 27.28 1.56
C TYR A 328 33.81 26.56 0.50
N SER A 329 33.50 25.30 0.19
CA SER A 329 34.19 24.48 -0.81
C SER A 329 33.56 24.64 -2.20
N SER A 330 34.37 24.44 -3.24
CA SER A 330 33.88 24.33 -4.63
C SER A 330 33.20 23.00 -4.90
N TYR A 331 33.59 21.93 -4.20
CA TYR A 331 32.93 20.64 -4.19
C TYR A 331 32.24 20.44 -2.84
N ARG A 332 30.91 20.49 -2.86
CA ARG A 332 30.08 20.57 -1.65
C ARG A 332 28.77 19.78 -1.73
N PRO A 333 28.84 18.50 -2.15
CA PRO A 333 27.64 17.70 -2.37
C PRO A 333 26.77 17.59 -1.12
N HIS A 334 27.37 17.36 0.06
CA HIS A 334 26.61 17.14 1.28
C HIS A 334 25.91 18.41 1.76
N TYR A 335 26.62 19.54 1.73
CA TYR A 335 26.01 20.84 2.04
C TYR A 335 24.87 21.18 1.07
N ASN A 336 25.05 20.90 -0.24
CA ASN A 336 24.02 21.14 -1.23
C ASN A 336 22.77 20.28 -0.98
N SER A 337 22.93 19.02 -0.57
CA SER A 337 21.80 18.16 -0.18
C SER A 337 21.03 18.72 1.02
N ILE A 338 21.74 19.16 2.06
CA ILE A 338 21.13 19.76 3.27
C ILE A 338 20.38 21.05 2.92
N MET A 339 20.92 21.87 2.01
CA MET A 339 20.37 23.19 1.65
C MET A 339 19.47 23.17 0.41
N ASN A 340 19.13 22.00 -0.11
CA ASN A 340 18.30 21.91 -1.31
C ASN A 340 16.86 22.38 -1.01
N GLY A 341 16.33 23.29 -1.83
CA GLY A 341 14.96 23.80 -1.69
C GLY A 341 13.87 22.90 -2.29
N GLN A 342 14.26 21.98 -3.18
CA GLN A 342 13.35 21.05 -3.88
C GLN A 342 13.04 19.82 -3.03
N PHE A 343 14.01 19.30 -2.27
CA PHE A 343 13.76 18.19 -1.35
C PHE A 343 12.80 18.62 -0.23
N LYS A 344 11.99 17.67 0.24
CA LYS A 344 10.98 17.83 1.31
C LYS A 344 11.07 16.74 2.37
N LYS A 345 11.58 15.56 2.02
CA LYS A 345 11.68 14.40 2.88
C LYS A 345 13.13 14.06 3.18
N MET A 346 13.37 13.53 4.37
CA MET A 346 14.65 13.01 4.81
C MET A 346 14.43 11.68 5.53
N GLY A 347 15.35 10.74 5.33
CA GLY A 347 15.45 9.52 6.13
C GLY A 347 16.88 9.27 6.60
N PHE A 348 16.99 8.60 7.74
CA PHE A 348 18.24 8.37 8.45
C PHE A 348 18.38 6.88 8.80
N GLY A 349 19.54 6.32 8.51
CA GLY A 349 19.90 4.96 8.90
C GLY A 349 21.33 4.92 9.39
N ILE A 350 21.57 4.11 10.42
CA ILE A 350 22.90 3.90 11.01
C ILE A 350 23.07 2.43 11.38
N VAL A 351 24.29 1.93 11.27
CA VAL A 351 24.71 0.60 11.72
C VAL A 351 25.95 0.75 12.58
N LEU A 352 25.99 0.00 13.69
CA LEU A 352 27.07 -0.01 14.67
C LEU A 352 27.66 -1.44 14.77
N PRO A 353 28.60 -1.82 13.89
CA PRO A 353 29.13 -3.19 13.86
C PRO A 353 29.88 -3.57 15.13
N GLU A 354 29.86 -4.86 15.51
CA GLU A 354 30.57 -5.39 16.68
C GLU A 354 32.09 -5.10 16.67
N GLY A 355 32.69 -4.95 15.49
CA GLY A 355 34.10 -4.59 15.30
C GLY A 355 34.45 -3.13 15.57
N GLY A 356 33.47 -2.32 15.98
CA GLY A 356 33.60 -0.88 16.20
C GLY A 356 33.45 -0.07 14.91
N GLY A 357 33.25 1.23 15.09
CA GLY A 357 32.89 2.14 14.02
C GLY A 357 31.38 2.27 13.80
N TYR A 358 31.02 3.16 12.91
CA TYR A 358 29.64 3.30 12.42
C TYR A 358 29.63 3.50 10.93
N TYR A 359 28.52 3.14 10.31
CA TYR A 359 28.16 3.47 8.95
C TYR A 359 26.79 4.11 9.01
N PHE A 360 26.62 5.29 8.44
CA PHE A 360 25.30 5.90 8.38
C PHE A 360 25.06 6.50 7.02
N THR A 361 23.78 6.62 6.70
CA THR A 361 23.27 7.16 5.46
C THR A 361 22.12 8.09 5.76
N VAL A 362 22.04 9.16 4.98
CA VAL A 362 20.90 10.07 4.97
C VAL A 362 20.41 10.19 3.55
N HIS A 363 19.15 9.83 3.34
CA HIS A 363 18.47 10.02 2.07
C HIS A 363 17.65 11.30 2.10
N TYR A 364 17.65 12.05 1.00
CA TYR A 364 16.80 13.21 0.80
C TYR A 364 15.98 13.01 -0.47
N GLY A 365 14.71 13.40 -0.44
CA GLY A 365 13.78 13.24 -1.57
C GLY A 365 12.83 14.41 -1.72
N THR A 366 12.35 14.65 -2.93
CA THR A 366 11.36 15.70 -3.30
C THR A 366 9.96 15.43 -2.78
N ALA A 367 9.48 14.20 -2.91
CA ALA A 367 8.28 13.63 -2.29
C ALA A 367 8.44 12.12 -2.40
N VAL A 368 8.08 11.35 -1.36
CA VAL A 368 8.02 9.89 -1.44
C VAL A 368 6.58 9.56 -1.79
N ASP A 369 6.34 8.96 -2.95
CA ASP A 369 4.99 8.54 -3.32
C ASP A 369 4.51 7.49 -2.32
N SER A 370 3.48 7.83 -1.55
CA SER A 370 2.84 6.95 -0.57
C SER A 370 1.93 5.92 -1.24
N SER A 371 1.89 5.81 -2.58
CA SER A 371 1.15 4.76 -3.29
C SER A 371 1.53 3.33 -2.86
N VAL A 372 2.70 3.16 -2.25
CA VAL A 372 3.09 1.97 -1.49
C VAL A 372 3.33 2.40 -0.03
N VAL A 373 2.25 2.44 0.76
CA VAL A 373 2.36 2.74 2.20
C VAL A 373 2.96 1.53 2.91
N LEU A 374 4.25 1.63 3.23
CA LEU A 374 4.82 0.93 4.37
C LEU A 374 4.87 1.91 5.53
N CYS A 375 3.99 1.68 6.51
CA CYS A 375 3.98 2.14 7.89
C CYS A 375 4.19 3.66 8.08
N ASP A 376 3.11 4.38 8.39
CA ASP A 376 3.22 5.68 9.07
C ASP A 376 2.97 5.48 10.58
N GLU A 377 3.70 6.29 11.37
CA GLU A 377 3.82 6.29 12.84
C GLU A 377 2.50 6.39 13.63
#